data_AF-A0A6J4ZN79-F1
#
_entry.id   AF-A0A6J4ZN79-F1
#
_cell.length_a   1.000
_cell.length_b   1.000
_cell.length_c   1.000
_cell.angle_alpha   90.00
_cell.angle_beta   90.00
_cell.angle_gamma   90.00
#
_symmetry.space_group_name_H-M   'P 1'
#
loop_
_entity.id
_entity.type
_entity.pdbx_description
1 polymer ?
#
loop_
_entity_poly.entity_id
_entity_poly.type
_entity_poly.pdbx_seq_one_letter_code
_entity_poly.pdbx_strand_id
1 'polypeptide(L)'
;MIDRRLKSQEDTHFWVMKRLEENPDITQRELAKELGISLGGVNYCIKALMEKGLVKMQNFSHSKNKFGYVYLLTPAGIAEKTSLTARFLKRKMQEYEAIRVEIEALKEEMSKINEANE
;
A
#
# COMPACT_ATOMS: atom_id res chain seq x y z
N MET A 1 -13.97 -0.66 0.06
CA MET A 1 -13.37 -0.96 1.38
C MET A 1 -11.95 -1.41 1.10
N ILE A 2 -10.95 -0.57 1.35
CA ILE A 2 -9.54 -0.88 1.05
C ILE A 2 -9.09 -2.01 1.97
N ASP A 3 -8.50 -3.06 1.40
CA ASP A 3 -8.08 -4.29 2.06
C ASP A 3 -7.27 -3.97 3.32
N ARG A 4 -7.77 -4.47 4.46
CA ARG A 4 -7.23 -4.28 5.80
C ARG A 4 -5.96 -5.10 5.93
N ARG A 5 -4.81 -4.73 5.33
CA ARG A 5 -3.53 -5.46 5.49
C ARG A 5 -2.32 -4.68 4.95
N LEU A 6 -1.91 -3.63 5.64
CA LEU A 6 -0.49 -3.31 5.71
C LEU A 6 0.13 -4.33 6.67
N LYS A 7 0.55 -5.48 6.14
CA LYS A 7 1.09 -6.59 6.95
C LYS A 7 2.53 -6.33 7.36
N SER A 8 3.22 -5.47 6.61
CA SER A 8 4.64 -5.18 6.79
C SER A 8 4.94 -3.68 6.63
N GLN A 9 6.09 -3.25 7.15
CA GLN A 9 6.62 -1.92 6.88
C GLN A 9 6.83 -1.68 5.37
N GLU A 10 7.21 -2.71 4.62
CA GLU A 10 7.35 -2.62 3.16
C GLU A 10 6.02 -2.29 2.48
N ASP A 11 4.91 -2.88 2.92
CA ASP A 11 3.59 -2.56 2.36
C ASP A 11 3.24 -1.11 2.65
N THR A 12 3.53 -0.62 3.86
CA THR A 12 3.30 0.79 4.23
C THR A 12 4.11 1.71 3.34
N HIS A 13 5.40 1.42 3.13
CA HIS A 13 6.24 2.20 2.22
C HIS A 13 5.71 2.16 0.79
N PHE A 14 5.36 0.99 0.28
CA PHE A 14 4.81 0.83 -1.07
C PHE A 14 3.56 1.70 -1.28
N TRP A 15 2.57 1.57 -0.39
CA TRP A 15 1.31 2.29 -0.53
C TRP A 15 1.45 3.80 -0.31
N VAL A 16 2.31 4.23 0.62
CA VAL A 16 2.65 5.65 0.78
C VAL A 16 3.28 6.17 -0.51
N MET A 17 4.34 5.54 -1.01
CA MET A 17 5.05 6.00 -2.21
C MET A 17 4.15 5.99 -3.45
N LYS A 18 3.33 4.96 -3.62
CA LYS A 18 2.32 4.89 -4.69
C LYS A 18 1.36 6.06 -4.60
N ARG A 19 0.87 6.39 -3.40
CA ARG A 19 -0.11 7.46 -3.25
C ARG A 19 0.47 8.85 -3.43
N LEU A 20 1.72 9.06 -2.98
CA LEU A 20 2.45 10.31 -3.22
C LEU A 20 2.70 10.55 -4.71
N GLU A 21 2.93 9.50 -5.50
CA GLU A 21 3.06 9.62 -6.96
C GLU A 21 1.73 9.95 -7.64
N GLU A 22 0.65 9.28 -7.25
CA GLU A 22 -0.70 9.52 -7.80
C GLU A 22 -1.24 10.91 -7.44
N ASN A 23 -0.94 11.40 -6.23
CA ASN A 23 -1.40 12.69 -5.74
C ASN A 23 -0.29 13.37 -4.90
N PRO A 24 0.61 14.13 -5.53
CA PRO A 24 1.67 14.86 -4.82
C PRO A 24 1.18 15.90 -3.81
N ASP A 25 -0.05 16.39 -4.00
CA ASP A 25 -0.73 17.35 -3.12
C ASP A 25 -1.45 16.67 -1.95
N ILE A 26 -1.34 15.35 -1.75
CA ILE A 26 -2.04 14.68 -0.65
C ILE A 26 -1.48 15.10 0.72
N THR A 27 -2.37 15.42 1.66
CA THR A 27 -1.96 15.69 3.04
C THR A 27 -1.66 14.39 3.79
N GLN A 28 -0.80 14.46 4.81
CA GLN A 28 -0.52 13.30 5.67
C GLN A 28 -1.79 12.74 6.35
N ARG A 29 -2.78 13.61 6.63
CA ARG A 29 -4.05 13.22 7.25
C ARG A 29 -4.97 12.48 6.28
N GLU A 30 -5.04 12.93 5.03
CA GLU A 30 -5.75 12.20 3.98
C GLU A 30 -5.09 10.85 3.71
N LEU A 31 -3.77 10.83 3.61
CA LEU A 31 -3.00 9.60 3.44
C LEU A 31 -3.23 8.60 4.59
N ALA A 32 -3.27 9.08 5.83
CA ALA A 32 -3.58 8.26 7.01
C ALA A 32 -4.99 7.64 6.91
N LYS A 33 -5.98 8.45 6.49
CA LYS A 33 -7.36 8.01 6.32
C LYS A 33 -7.51 6.99 5.19
N GLU A 34 -6.86 7.21 4.05
CA GLU A 34 -6.90 6.31 2.90
C GLU A 34 -6.21 4.98 3.18
N LEU A 35 -5.06 5.01 3.86
CA LEU A 35 -4.27 3.82 4.18
C LEU A 35 -4.70 3.11 5.46
N GLY A 36 -5.63 3.69 6.22
CA GLY A 36 -6.13 3.10 7.46
C GLY A 36 -5.07 3.01 8.57
N ILE A 37 -4.11 3.93 8.60
CA ILE A 37 -3.06 3.99 9.64
C ILE A 37 -3.12 5.30 10.42
N SER A 38 -2.41 5.36 11.55
CA SER A 38 -2.34 6.57 12.35
C SER A 38 -1.60 7.70 11.62
N LEU A 39 -1.98 8.95 11.90
CA LEU A 39 -1.25 10.12 11.40
C LEU A 39 0.23 10.09 11.80
N GLY A 40 0.53 9.64 13.02
CA GLY A 40 1.90 9.44 13.49
C GLY A 40 2.67 8.41 12.66
N GLY A 41 2.01 7.31 12.27
CA GLY A 41 2.59 6.28 11.41
C GLY A 41 2.91 6.80 10.01
N VAL A 42 2.02 7.60 9.41
CA VAL A 42 2.29 8.28 8.13
C VAL A 42 3.48 9.23 8.25
N ASN A 43 3.48 10.08 9.27
CA ASN A 43 4.56 11.05 9.48
C ASN A 43 5.91 10.36 9.67
N TYR A 44 5.95 9.28 10.46
CA TYR A 44 7.15 8.46 10.63
C TYR A 44 7.63 7.86 9.30
N CYS A 45 6.71 7.25 8.55
CA CYS A 45 7.01 6.66 7.24
C CYS A 45 7.58 7.70 6.26
N ILE A 46 6.92 8.85 6.12
CA ILE A 46 7.39 9.92 5.22
C ILE A 46 8.77 10.41 5.62
N LYS A 47 9.01 10.64 6.92
CA LYS A 47 10.34 11.04 7.41
C LYS A 47 11.40 10.01 7.07
N ALA A 48 11.14 8.73 7.32
CA ALA A 48 12.07 7.65 6.98
C ALA A 48 12.35 7.57 5.47
N LEU A 49 11.33 7.78 4.62
CA LEU A 49 11.49 7.83 3.17
C LEU A 49 12.29 9.06 2.71
N MET A 50 12.13 10.21 3.38
CA MET A 50 12.91 11.42 3.13
C MET A 50 14.37 11.26 3.56
N GLU A 51 14.62 10.69 4.74
CA GLU A 51 15.98 10.39 5.25
C GLU A 51 16.73 9.45 4.30
N LYS A 52 16.02 8.50 3.68
CA LYS A 52 16.57 7.61 2.65
C LYS A 52 16.73 8.26 1.27
N GLY A 53 16.33 9.52 1.10
CA GLY A 53 16.38 10.23 -0.18
C GLY A 53 15.39 9.71 -1.23
N LEU A 54 14.36 8.96 -0.82
CA LEU A 54 13.35 8.38 -1.72
C LEU A 54 12.20 9.36 -1.99
N VAL A 55 11.91 10.23 -1.04
CA VAL A 55 10.87 11.27 -1.13
C VAL A 55 11.53 12.63 -0.87
N LYS A 56 11.10 13.64 -1.62
CA LYS A 56 11.47 15.04 -1.38
C LYS A 56 10.22 15.87 -1.15
N MET A 57 10.26 16.71 -0.12
CA MET A 57 9.25 17.75 0.11
C MET A 57 9.66 19.01 -0.67
N GLN A 58 8.72 19.60 -1.40
CA GLN A 58 8.94 20.87 -2.11
C GLN A 58 7.88 21.90 -1.73
N ASN A 59 8.32 23.16 -1.61
CA ASN A 59 7.42 24.30 -1.39
C ASN A 59 6.87 24.73 -2.74
N PHE A 60 5.58 24.52 -2.94
CA PHE A 60 4.88 24.91 -4.15
C PHE A 60 3.98 26.11 -3.83
N SER A 61 4.32 27.27 -4.39
CA SER A 61 3.52 28.50 -4.28
C SER A 61 2.12 28.38 -4.89
N HIS A 62 1.86 27.30 -5.63
CA HIS A 62 0.56 26.96 -6.23
C HIS A 62 -0.06 25.67 -5.67
N SER A 63 0.46 25.11 -4.57
CA SER A 63 -0.19 23.93 -3.97
C SER A 63 -1.60 24.32 -3.51
N LYS A 64 -2.58 23.44 -3.72
CA LYS A 64 -3.93 23.61 -3.15
C LYS A 64 -3.97 23.40 -1.63
N ASN A 65 -2.87 22.92 -1.05
CA ASN A 65 -2.71 22.73 0.38
C ASN A 65 -2.46 24.05 1.10
N LYS A 66 -3.12 24.21 2.25
CA LYS A 66 -3.01 25.38 3.14
C LYS A 66 -1.58 25.68 3.62
N PHE A 67 -0.68 24.70 3.51
CA PHE A 67 0.72 24.81 3.96
C PHE A 67 1.74 24.92 2.83
N GLY A 68 1.35 24.84 1.55
CA GLY A 68 2.30 25.06 0.45
C GLY A 68 3.24 23.89 0.13
N TYR A 69 3.03 22.69 0.69
CA TYR A 69 3.97 21.55 0.53
C TYR A 69 3.39 20.45 -0.35
N VAL A 70 4.25 19.89 -1.21
CA VAL A 70 3.99 18.68 -1.99
C VAL A 70 5.09 17.65 -1.75
N TYR A 71 4.74 16.37 -1.83
CA TYR A 71 5.71 15.28 -1.76
C TYR A 71 5.93 14.69 -3.15
N LEU A 72 7.20 14.56 -3.53
CA LEU A 72 7.59 14.02 -4.83
C LEU A 72 8.56 12.86 -4.64
N LEU A 73 8.37 11.79 -5.42
CA LEU A 73 9.36 10.72 -5.48
C LEU A 73 10.61 11.21 -6.20
N THR A 74 11.77 10.84 -5.67
CA THR A 74 13.05 11.00 -6.40
C THR A 74 13.22 9.87 -7.42
N PRO A 75 14.17 9.95 -8.36
CA PRO A 75 14.49 8.81 -9.22
C PRO A 75 14.81 7.53 -8.44
N ALA A 76 15.52 7.66 -7.31
CA ALA A 76 15.77 6.55 -6.40
C ALA A 76 14.47 6.04 -5.75
N GLY A 77 13.56 6.94 -5.38
CA GLY A 77 12.22 6.59 -4.91
C GLY A 77 11.40 5.82 -5.92
N ILE A 78 11.42 6.21 -7.20
CA ILE A 78 10.72 5.49 -8.28
C ILE A 78 11.29 4.08 -8.44
N ALA A 79 12.62 3.93 -8.40
CA ALA A 79 13.28 2.63 -8.46
C ALA A 79 12.89 1.73 -7.28
N GLU A 80 12.93 2.26 -6.05
CA GLU A 80 12.56 1.50 -4.85
C GLU A 80 11.07 1.12 -4.85
N LYS A 81 10.18 2.04 -5.24
CA LYS A 81 8.74 1.75 -5.39
C LYS A 81 8.50 0.62 -6.39
N THR A 82 9.22 0.61 -7.52
CA THR A 82 9.15 -0.48 -8.51
C THR A 82 9.58 -1.81 -7.90
N SER A 83 10.70 -1.82 -7.17
CA SER A 83 11.20 -2.99 -6.44
C SER A 83 10.18 -3.51 -5.40
N LEU A 84 9.59 -2.61 -4.62
CA LEU A 84 8.53 -2.92 -3.67
C LEU A 84 7.28 -3.48 -4.36
N THR A 85 6.90 -2.92 -5.52
CA THR A 85 5.75 -3.39 -6.30
C THR A 85 5.93 -4.84 -6.73
N ALA A 86 7.12 -5.20 -7.24
CA ALA A 86 7.42 -6.57 -7.66
C ALA A 86 7.34 -7.56 -6.47
N ARG A 87 7.91 -7.19 -5.31
CA ARG A 87 7.83 -8.02 -4.09
C ARG A 87 6.39 -8.15 -3.59
N PHE A 88 5.63 -7.06 -3.59
CA PHE A 88 4.23 -7.04 -3.18
C PHE A 88 3.39 -7.94 -4.09
N LEU A 89 3.54 -7.82 -5.41
CA LEU A 89 2.83 -8.63 -6.39
C LEU A 89 3.13 -10.13 -6.19
N LYS A 90 4.41 -10.49 -6.01
CA LYS A 90 4.80 -11.88 -5.75
C LYS A 90 4.08 -12.45 -4.52
N ARG A 91 4.05 -11.71 -3.41
CA ARG A 91 3.32 -12.13 -2.20
C ARG A 91 1.82 -12.27 -2.46
N LYS A 92 1.21 -11.32 -3.18
CA LYS A 92 -0.22 -11.36 -3.50
C LYS A 92 -0.60 -12.53 -4.40
N MET A 93 0.24 -12.89 -5.36
CA MET A 93 0.03 -14.10 -6.15
C MET A 93 0.08 -15.36 -5.28
N GLN A 94 1.03 -15.47 -4.36
CA GLN A 94 1.10 -16.61 -3.44
C GLN A 94 -0.12 -16.68 -2.51
N GLU A 95 -0.57 -15.55 -1.96
CA GLU A 95 -1.80 -15.48 -1.16
C GLU A 95 -3.02 -15.91 -1.98
N TYR A 96 -3.14 -15.43 -3.22
CA TYR A 96 -4.23 -15.77 -4.12
C TYR A 96 -4.26 -17.28 -4.43
N GLU A 97 -3.12 -17.87 -4.78
CA GLU A 97 -3.03 -19.30 -5.07
C GLU A 97 -3.41 -20.16 -3.86
N ALA A 98 -2.95 -19.79 -2.66
CA ALA A 98 -3.32 -20.50 -1.42
C ALA A 98 -4.83 -20.44 -1.15
N ILE A 99 -5.43 -19.25 -1.29
CA ILE A 99 -6.88 -19.07 -1.13
C ILE A 99 -7.64 -19.85 -2.20
N ARG A 100 -7.15 -19.88 -3.45
CA ARG A 100 -7.79 -20.63 -4.54
C ARG A 100 -7.82 -22.12 -4.22
N VAL A 101 -6.71 -22.69 -3.77
CA VAL A 101 -6.62 -24.11 -3.38
C VAL A 101 -7.58 -24.42 -2.22
N GLU A 102 -7.64 -23.54 -1.20
CA GLU A 102 -8.57 -23.68 -0.08
C GLU A 102 -10.03 -23.67 -0.52
N ILE A 103 -10.40 -22.75 -1.43
CA ILE A 103 -11.75 -22.67 -1.99
C ILE A 103 -12.14 -23.95 -2.73
N GLU A 104 -11.24 -24.48 -3.57
CA GLU A 104 -11.54 -25.71 -4.32
C GLU A 104 -11.69 -26.92 -3.38
N ALA A 105 -10.84 -27.05 -2.36
CA ALA A 105 -10.99 -28.11 -1.35
C ALA A 105 -12.33 -28.03 -0.60
N LEU A 106 -12.75 -26.82 -0.20
CA LEU A 106 -14.04 -26.61 0.48
C LEU A 106 -15.24 -26.91 -0.42
N LYS A 107 -15.15 -26.64 -1.72
CA LYS A 107 -16.20 -27.00 -2.68
C LYS A 107 -16.32 -28.52 -2.83
N GLU A 108 -15.21 -29.24 -2.91
CA GLU A 108 -15.21 -30.70 -2.97
C GLU A 108 -15.80 -31.32 -1.69
N GLU A 109 -15.45 -30.78 -0.53
CA GLU A 109 -16.01 -31.21 0.76
C GLU A 109 -17.54 -31.03 0.79
N MET A 110 -18.04 -29.87 0.34
CA MET A 110 -19.47 -29.59 0.25
C MET A 110 -20.21 -30.51 -0.74
N SER A 111 -19.60 -30.88 -1.87
CA SER A 111 -20.20 -31.84 -2.82
C SER A 111 -20.41 -33.21 -2.16
N LYS A 112 -19.38 -33.71 -1.46
CA LYS A 112 -19.45 -35.01 -0.76
C LYS A 112 -20.49 -35.01 0.35
N ILE A 113 -20.62 -33.92 1.09
CA ILE A 113 -21.66 -33.77 2.13
C ILE A 113 -23.05 -33.82 1.49
N ASN A 114 -23.27 -33.17 0.35
CA ASN A 114 -24.56 -33.22 -0.33
C ASN A 114 -24.88 -34.62 -0.86
N GLU A 115 -23.92 -35.31 -1.49
CA GLU A 115 -24.08 -36.69 -1.97
C GLU A 115 -24.36 -37.70 -0.86
N ALA A 116 -23.83 -37.49 0.34
CA ALA A 116 -24.07 -38.36 1.49
C ALA A 116 -25.43 -38.12 2.19
N ASN A 117 -26.12 -37.02 1.86
CA ASN A 117 -27.41 -36.63 2.43
C ASN A 117 -28.59 -36.90 1.48
N GLU A 118 -28.34 -37.40 0.26
CA GLU A 118 -29.34 -37.92 -0.69
C GLU A 118 -29.44 -39.45 -0.62
#